data_AF-A0A6P0XC73-F1
#
_entry.id   AF-A0A6P0XC73-F1
#
_cell.length_a   1.000
_cell.length_b   1.000
_cell.length_c   1.000
_cell.angle_alpha   90.00
_cell.angle_beta   90.00
_cell.angle_gamma   90.00
#
_symmetry.space_group_name_H-M   'P 1'
#
loop_
_entity.id
_entity.type
_entity.pdbx_description
1 polymer ?
#
loop_
_entity_poly.entity_id
_entity_poly.type
_entity_poly.pdbx_seq_one_letter_code
_entity_poly.pdbx_strand_id
1 'polypeptide(L)'
;MTLAGEFGGYGLFVQDGKLVYDYNLAGLEDYRIEGSLSEIPVPTIGLPITLKAEYKTVSEEPGAGGEVTLYANDEQIGHGLVCETIPIRYSMYETFDVGFDTGSAVSDSYAELMPFDFNGTLNSVKIEITDDIADESCEPPFKLGTLVPDFLD
;
A
#
# COMPACT_ATOMS: atom_id res chain seq x y z
N MET A 1 -1.36 6.16 -5.92
CA MET A 1 -1.04 6.98 -4.74
C MET A 1 0.12 6.31 -4.07
N THR A 2 1.19 7.05 -3.81
CA THR A 2 2.38 6.52 -3.15
C THR A 2 2.71 7.41 -1.95
N LEU A 3 3.26 6.79 -0.92
CA LEU A 3 3.93 7.47 0.17
C LEU A 3 5.30 6.82 0.35
N ALA A 4 6.33 7.64 0.30
CA ALA A 4 7.73 7.24 0.38
C ALA A 4 8.22 6.43 -0.84
N GLY A 5 9.15 5.48 -0.68
CA GLY A 5 9.87 4.86 -1.83
C GLY A 5 10.71 3.64 -1.45
N GLU A 6 11.87 3.46 -2.09
CA GLU A 6 12.77 2.29 -1.96
C GLU A 6 13.20 2.03 -0.50
N PHE A 7 13.32 3.08 0.31
CA PHE A 7 13.68 3.00 1.74
C PHE A 7 12.51 2.72 2.68
N GLY A 8 11.40 2.24 2.13
CA GLY A 8 10.18 1.91 2.83
C GLY A 8 9.07 2.89 2.51
N GLY A 9 7.86 2.36 2.39
CA GLY A 9 6.75 3.08 1.80
C GLY A 9 5.55 2.19 1.54
N TYR A 10 4.47 2.80 1.05
CA TYR A 10 3.37 2.04 0.48
C TYR A 10 2.83 2.69 -0.78
N GLY A 11 2.29 1.88 -1.67
CA GLY A 11 1.68 2.29 -2.93
C GLY A 11 0.32 1.63 -3.11
N LEU A 12 -0.66 2.43 -3.54
CA LEU A 12 -1.94 1.96 -4.07
C LEU A 12 -2.04 2.35 -5.54
N PHE A 13 -1.96 1.39 -6.45
CA PHE A 13 -1.88 1.65 -7.89
C PHE A 13 -2.58 0.57 -8.71
N VAL A 14 -2.74 0.84 -10.02
CA VAL A 14 -3.29 -0.12 -10.98
C VAL A 14 -2.18 -0.58 -11.89
N GLN A 15 -2.00 -1.90 -11.99
CA GLN A 15 -1.01 -2.52 -12.86
C GLN A 15 -1.59 -3.81 -13.43
N ASP A 16 -1.43 -4.03 -14.74
CA ASP A 16 -1.83 -5.27 -15.42
C ASP A 16 -3.27 -5.74 -15.13
N GLY A 17 -4.20 -4.78 -15.04
CA GLY A 17 -5.62 -5.06 -14.79
C GLY A 17 -5.93 -5.44 -13.33
N LYS A 18 -5.04 -5.15 -12.39
CA LYS A 18 -5.22 -5.36 -10.96
C LYS A 18 -5.12 -4.05 -10.19
N LEU A 19 -5.90 -3.94 -9.12
CA LEU A 19 -5.60 -2.99 -8.05
C LEU A 19 -4.55 -3.63 -7.15
N VAL A 20 -3.48 -2.90 -6.86
CA VAL A 20 -2.33 -3.37 -6.10
C VAL A 20 -2.11 -2.46 -4.91
N TYR A 21 -1.97 -3.06 -3.74
CA TYR A 21 -1.38 -2.43 -2.57
C TYR A 21 -0.03 -3.11 -2.29
N ASP A 22 1.04 -2.34 -2.41
CA ASP A 22 2.39 -2.77 -2.04
C ASP A 22 2.84 -2.00 -0.80
N TYR A 23 3.40 -2.71 0.16
CA TYR A 23 4.13 -2.14 1.29
C TYR A 23 5.57 -2.63 1.26
N ASN A 24 6.51 -1.70 1.17
CA ASN A 24 7.94 -1.97 1.22
C ASN A 24 8.44 -1.76 2.65
N LEU A 25 8.97 -2.81 3.28
CA LEU A 25 9.60 -2.78 4.60
C LEU A 25 11.10 -2.46 4.49
N ALA A 26 11.43 -1.35 3.82
CA ALA A 26 12.78 -0.86 3.57
C ALA A 26 13.74 -1.92 2.97
N GLY A 27 13.25 -2.70 2.00
CA GLY A 27 14.00 -3.76 1.32
C GLY A 27 14.24 -5.02 2.15
N LEU A 28 13.67 -5.11 3.35
CA LEU A 28 13.73 -6.32 4.18
C LEU A 28 12.65 -7.34 3.78
N GLU A 29 11.47 -6.84 3.41
CA GLU A 29 10.33 -7.62 2.93
C GLU A 29 9.37 -6.71 2.14
N ASP A 30 8.66 -7.28 1.18
CA ASP A 30 7.60 -6.60 0.44
C ASP A 30 6.27 -7.33 0.62
N TYR A 31 5.25 -6.61 1.11
CA TYR A 31 3.89 -7.14 1.21
C TYR A 31 3.07 -6.65 0.02
N ARG A 32 2.78 -7.57 -0.90
CA ARG A 32 1.99 -7.29 -2.10
C ARG A 32 0.61 -7.94 -2.01
N ILE A 33 -0.42 -7.10 -2.03
CA ILE A 33 -1.83 -7.51 -2.03
C ILE A 33 -2.44 -7.06 -3.35
N GLU A 34 -3.09 -7.99 -4.05
CA GLU A 34 -3.65 -7.74 -5.38
C GLU A 34 -5.13 -8.12 -5.43
N GLY A 35 -5.91 -7.32 -6.17
CA GLY A 35 -7.29 -7.64 -6.51
C GLY A 35 -7.56 -7.47 -7.99
N SER A 36 -8.20 -8.46 -8.61
CA SER A 36 -8.46 -8.43 -10.05
C SER A 36 -9.56 -7.43 -10.39
N LEU A 37 -9.31 -6.56 -11.38
CA LEU A 37 -10.35 -5.67 -11.93
C LEU A 37 -11.14 -6.34 -13.06
N SER A 38 -10.75 -7.54 -13.50
CA SER A 38 -11.45 -8.26 -14.57
C SER A 38 -12.83 -8.79 -14.16
N GLU A 39 -13.05 -8.98 -12.86
CA GLU A 39 -14.29 -9.51 -12.30
C GLU A 39 -15.34 -8.42 -12.07
N ILE A 40 -14.90 -7.16 -12.06
CA ILE A 40 -15.79 -6.01 -11.92
C ILE A 40 -16.49 -5.76 -13.25
N PRO A 41 -17.83 -5.65 -13.28
CA PRO A 41 -18.54 -5.24 -14.47
C PRO A 41 -17.91 -3.97 -15.01
N VAL A 42 -17.48 -4.00 -16.28
CA VAL A 42 -16.93 -2.82 -16.96
C VAL A 42 -17.88 -1.67 -16.67
N PRO A 43 -17.41 -0.57 -16.04
CA PRO A 43 -18.28 0.58 -15.79
C PRO A 43 -18.99 0.90 -17.10
N THR A 44 -20.32 1.04 -17.06
CA THR A 44 -21.06 1.47 -18.25
C THR A 44 -20.31 2.66 -18.82
N ILE A 45 -19.91 2.61 -20.10
CA ILE A 45 -18.99 3.56 -20.72
C ILE A 45 -19.28 4.98 -20.21
N GLY A 46 -18.33 5.57 -19.48
CA GLY A 46 -18.44 6.93 -18.92
C GLY A 46 -18.75 7.03 -17.42
N LEU A 47 -18.99 5.93 -16.69
CA LEU A 47 -19.14 5.97 -15.23
C LEU A 47 -17.77 5.81 -14.52
N PRO A 48 -17.49 6.58 -13.45
CA PRO A 48 -16.27 6.41 -12.66
C PRO A 48 -16.32 5.10 -11.88
N ILE A 49 -15.13 4.53 -11.65
CA ILE A 49 -14.90 3.42 -10.72
C ILE A 49 -14.28 3.97 -9.43
N THR A 50 -14.76 3.50 -8.27
CA THR A 50 -14.12 3.78 -6.98
C THR A 50 -13.21 2.62 -6.63
N LEU A 51 -11.91 2.89 -6.53
CA LEU A 51 -10.90 1.95 -6.05
C LEU A 51 -10.53 2.32 -4.61
N LYS A 52 -10.47 1.33 -3.72
CA LYS A 52 -10.21 1.55 -2.29
C LYS A 52 -9.29 0.47 -1.75
N ALA A 53 -8.35 0.87 -0.91
CA ALA A 53 -7.68 -0.01 0.03
C ALA A 53 -8.10 0.40 1.45
N GLU A 54 -8.49 -0.57 2.25
CA GLU A 54 -8.71 -0.42 3.68
C GLU A 54 -7.55 -1.10 4.39
N TYR A 55 -6.77 -0.33 5.16
CA TYR A 55 -5.72 -0.85 6.02
C TYR A 55 -6.19 -0.76 7.47
N LYS A 56 -6.29 -1.90 8.16
CA LYS A 56 -6.61 -1.96 9.58
C LYS A 56 -5.41 -2.47 10.35
N THR A 57 -4.91 -1.70 11.30
CA THR A 57 -3.79 -2.15 12.13
C THR A 57 -4.25 -3.20 13.15
N VAL A 58 -3.39 -4.16 13.49
CA VAL A 58 -3.68 -5.14 14.55
C VAL A 58 -3.50 -4.54 15.96
N SER A 59 -2.73 -3.46 16.07
CA SER A 59 -2.55 -2.72 17.32
C SER A 59 -2.01 -1.30 17.06
N GLU A 60 -2.11 -0.41 18.04
CA GLU A 60 -1.53 0.93 17.96
C GLU A 60 -0.02 0.97 18.30
N GLU A 61 0.57 -0.17 18.63
CA GLU A 61 2.00 -0.25 18.96
C GLU A 61 2.86 0.03 17.72
N PRO A 62 3.98 0.77 17.85
CA PRO A 62 4.90 1.01 16.73
C PRO A 62 5.37 -0.29 16.08
N GLY A 63 5.29 -0.34 14.75
CA GLY A 63 5.70 -1.50 13.95
C GLY A 63 4.61 -2.56 13.80
N ALA A 64 3.42 -2.35 14.39
CA ALA A 64 2.29 -3.23 14.18
C ALA A 64 1.95 -3.36 12.69
N GLY A 65 1.75 -4.61 12.26
CA GLY A 65 1.20 -4.94 10.97
C GLY A 65 -0.31 -4.64 10.87
N GLY A 66 -0.95 -5.20 9.86
CA GLY A 66 -2.36 -4.96 9.60
C GLY A 66 -2.94 -5.84 8.51
N GLU A 67 -4.25 -5.75 8.40
CA GLU A 67 -5.04 -6.33 7.31
C GLU A 67 -5.22 -5.29 6.20
N VAL A 68 -5.09 -5.73 4.95
CA VAL A 68 -5.37 -4.93 3.76
C VAL A 68 -6.50 -5.58 2.97
N THR A 69 -7.62 -4.86 2.85
CA THR A 69 -8.73 -5.27 2.00
C THR A 69 -8.87 -4.31 0.82
N LEU A 70 -8.92 -4.87 -0.39
CA LEU A 70 -9.03 -4.10 -1.63
C LEU A 70 -10.45 -4.17 -2.16
N TYR A 71 -10.95 -3.03 -2.65
CA TYR A 71 -12.30 -2.92 -3.19
C TYR A 71 -12.33 -2.18 -4.53
N ALA A 72 -13.29 -2.56 -5.35
CA ALA A 72 -13.74 -1.83 -6.52
C ALA A 72 -15.27 -1.67 -6.47
N ASN A 73 -15.78 -0.44 -6.48
CA ASN A 73 -17.20 -0.12 -6.34
C ASN A 73 -17.88 -0.87 -5.17
N ASP A 74 -17.20 -0.90 -4.01
CA ASP A 74 -17.62 -1.58 -2.77
C ASP A 74 -17.60 -3.13 -2.82
N GLU A 75 -17.24 -3.74 -3.95
CA GLU A 75 -16.97 -5.17 -4.02
C GLU A 75 -15.54 -5.46 -3.59
N GLN A 76 -15.37 -6.38 -2.64
CA GLN A 76 -14.06 -6.86 -2.21
C GLN A 76 -13.43 -7.68 -3.33
N ILE A 77 -12.24 -7.28 -3.78
CA ILE A 77 -11.50 -7.91 -4.89
C ILE A 77 -10.17 -8.50 -4.46
N GLY A 78 -9.69 -8.18 -3.26
CA GLY A 78 -8.41 -8.66 -2.74
C GLY A 78 -8.36 -8.56 -1.22
N HIS A 79 -7.53 -9.40 -0.62
CA HIS A 79 -7.29 -9.47 0.83
C HIS A 79 -5.88 -9.96 1.09
N GLY A 80 -5.22 -9.41 2.08
CA GLY A 80 -3.92 -9.88 2.53
C GLY A 80 -3.47 -9.19 3.81
N LEU A 81 -2.29 -9.58 4.27
CA LEU A 81 -1.74 -9.13 5.54
C LEU A 81 -0.37 -8.49 5.34
N VAL A 82 -0.13 -7.42 6.10
CA VAL A 82 1.18 -6.82 6.34
C VAL A 82 1.59 -7.27 7.74
N CYS A 83 2.61 -8.11 7.87
CA CYS A 83 2.91 -8.72 9.19
C CYS A 83 3.66 -7.79 10.15
N GLU A 84 4.37 -6.80 9.62
CA GLU A 84 5.13 -5.82 10.38
C GLU A 84 5.28 -4.54 9.55
N THR A 85 5.32 -3.39 10.23
CA THR A 85 5.60 -2.09 9.62
C THR A 85 6.88 -1.49 10.20
N ILE A 86 7.40 -0.44 9.57
CA ILE A 86 8.55 0.29 10.13
C ILE A 86 8.11 0.99 11.44
N PRO A 87 8.75 0.71 12.59
CA PRO A 87 8.33 1.25 13.90
C PRO A 87 8.70 2.72 14.12
N ILE A 88 9.41 3.31 13.17
CA ILE A 88 9.86 4.71 13.18
C ILE A 88 9.37 5.42 11.92
N ARG A 89 9.53 6.75 11.84
CA ARG A 89 9.15 7.50 10.64
C ARG A 89 10.07 7.18 9.47
N TYR A 90 9.46 6.90 8.32
CA TYR A 90 10.07 6.92 6.99
C TYR A 90 9.43 8.06 6.17
N SER A 91 10.03 8.42 5.02
CA SER A 91 9.73 9.61 4.16
C SER A 91 10.62 10.85 4.32
N MET A 92 11.83 10.78 4.91
CA MET A 92 12.66 11.98 5.14
C MET A 92 13.06 12.76 3.87
N TYR A 93 13.11 12.09 2.71
CA TYR A 93 13.43 12.69 1.41
C TYR A 93 12.42 12.33 0.31
N GLU A 94 11.30 11.71 0.67
CA GLU A 94 10.33 11.18 -0.29
C GLU A 94 8.99 11.93 -0.20
N THR A 95 8.14 11.67 -1.18
CA THR A 95 6.89 12.42 -1.43
C THR A 95 5.64 11.64 -0.99
N PHE A 96 4.52 12.37 -1.00
CA PHE A 96 3.19 11.80 -1.06
C PHE A 96 2.61 12.18 -2.42
N ASP A 97 2.48 11.21 -3.32
CA ASP A 97 2.10 11.47 -4.71
C ASP A 97 0.74 10.84 -5.06
N VAL A 98 -0.01 11.57 -5.90
CA VAL A 98 -1.33 11.18 -6.39
C VAL A 98 -1.37 11.30 -7.90
N GLY A 99 -1.60 10.18 -8.58
CA GLY A 99 -1.67 10.13 -10.04
C GLY A 99 -0.32 9.95 -10.74
N PHE A 100 0.77 9.91 -9.99
CA PHE A 100 2.13 9.60 -10.43
C PHE A 100 2.97 9.23 -9.19
N ASP A 101 4.25 8.95 -9.40
CA ASP A 101 5.27 8.74 -8.36
C ASP A 101 6.56 9.49 -8.77
N THR A 102 6.99 10.48 -8.00
CA THR A 102 8.13 11.37 -8.35
C THR A 102 9.40 11.12 -7.53
N GLY A 103 9.35 10.21 -6.57
CA GLY A 103 10.46 9.81 -5.71
C GLY A 103 11.24 8.60 -6.25
N SER A 104 11.71 7.75 -5.34
CA SER A 104 12.10 6.38 -5.68
C SER A 104 10.87 5.48 -5.68
N ALA A 105 10.86 4.45 -6.53
CA ALA A 105 9.72 3.53 -6.60
C ALA A 105 9.55 2.78 -5.27
N VAL A 106 8.32 2.69 -4.77
CA VAL A 106 7.98 1.84 -3.63
C VAL A 106 8.14 0.36 -3.99
N SER A 107 7.93 -0.01 -5.25
CA SER A 107 7.94 -1.38 -5.74
C SER A 107 8.79 -1.51 -6.99
N ASP A 108 9.66 -2.53 -7.01
CA ASP A 108 10.46 -2.90 -8.19
C ASP A 108 9.57 -3.20 -9.41
N SER A 109 8.31 -3.60 -9.19
CA SER A 109 7.37 -3.93 -10.26
C SER A 109 7.09 -2.78 -11.22
N TYR A 110 7.33 -1.52 -10.83
CA TYR A 110 7.14 -0.35 -11.69
C TYR A 110 8.36 0.58 -11.74
N ALA A 111 9.50 0.20 -11.17
CA ALA A 111 10.69 1.06 -11.10
C ALA A 111 11.18 1.56 -12.47
N GLU A 112 11.10 0.73 -13.52
CA GLU A 112 11.47 1.13 -14.89
C GLU A 112 10.44 2.05 -15.58
N LEU A 113 9.26 2.24 -14.96
CA LEU A 113 8.16 3.04 -15.50
C LEU A 113 8.07 4.44 -14.87
N MET A 114 8.99 4.81 -13.99
CA MET A 114 9.00 6.11 -13.32
C MET A 114 8.94 7.28 -14.31
N PRO A 115 8.12 8.33 -14.07
CA PRO A 115 7.40 8.64 -12.83
C PRO A 115 6.02 7.95 -12.68
N PHE A 116 5.81 6.83 -13.37
CA PHE A 116 4.65 5.95 -13.24
C PHE A 116 3.30 6.70 -13.30
N ASP A 117 3.15 7.51 -14.34
CA ASP A 117 1.97 8.34 -14.56
C ASP A 117 0.69 7.51 -14.70
N PHE A 118 -0.34 7.90 -13.95
CA PHE A 118 -1.68 7.40 -14.15
C PHE A 118 -2.25 7.96 -15.47
N ASN A 119 -2.61 7.06 -16.37
CA ASN A 119 -3.08 7.41 -17.71
C ASN A 119 -4.59 7.65 -17.83
N GLY A 120 -5.33 7.56 -16.71
CA GLY A 120 -6.75 7.83 -16.63
C GLY A 120 -7.09 9.24 -16.12
N THR A 121 -8.34 9.45 -15.70
CA THR A 121 -8.78 10.67 -15.04
C THR A 121 -9.08 10.38 -13.57
N LEU A 122 -8.40 11.07 -12.66
CA LEU A 122 -8.72 11.04 -11.23
C LEU A 122 -9.73 12.15 -10.92
N ASN A 123 -10.93 11.75 -10.51
CA ASN A 123 -11.97 12.70 -10.12
C ASN A 123 -11.78 13.22 -8.69
N SER A 124 -11.34 12.35 -7.77
CA SER A 124 -11.14 12.67 -6.36
C SER A 124 -10.27 11.63 -5.67
N VAL A 125 -9.56 12.04 -4.63
CA VAL A 125 -8.90 11.14 -3.66
C VAL A 125 -9.39 11.49 -2.26
N LYS A 126 -9.73 10.47 -1.47
CA LYS A 126 -10.16 10.59 -0.07
C LYS A 126 -9.26 9.70 0.78
N ILE A 127 -8.73 10.26 1.86
CA ILE A 127 -8.10 9.52 2.94
C ILE A 127 -9.00 9.70 4.16
N GLU A 128 -9.33 8.60 4.81
CA GLU A 128 -10.17 8.55 6.00
C GLU A 128 -9.43 7.72 7.05
N ILE A 129 -9.42 8.23 8.28
CA ILE A 129 -8.81 7.56 9.44
C ILE A 129 -9.96 7.16 10.35
N THR A 130 -10.04 5.89 10.70
CA THR A 130 -11.05 5.31 11.60
C THR A 130 -10.35 4.65 12.80
N ASP A 131 -11.14 4.26 13.80
CA ASP A 131 -10.65 3.56 15.00
C ASP A 131 -10.79 2.03 14.87
N ASP A 132 -11.03 1.52 13.65
CA ASP A 132 -11.20 0.10 13.40
C ASP A 132 -9.85 -0.63 13.43
N ILE A 133 -9.81 -1.77 14.12
CA ILE A 133 -8.64 -2.64 14.22
C ILE A 133 -8.86 -3.94 13.46
N ALA A 134 -7.77 -4.57 13.01
CA ALA A 134 -7.84 -5.83 12.28
C ALA A 134 -8.18 -7.01 13.20
N ASP A 135 -8.90 -7.98 12.66
CA ASP A 135 -9.19 -9.25 13.33
C ASP A 135 -8.09 -10.29 13.07
N GLU A 136 -7.46 -10.22 11.90
CA GLU A 136 -6.41 -11.13 11.44
C GLU A 136 -5.01 -10.53 11.64
N SER A 137 -4.06 -11.38 11.99
CA SER A 137 -2.64 -11.02 12.07
C SER A 137 -1.77 -12.13 11.48
N CYS A 138 -0.53 -11.78 11.14
CA CYS A 138 0.49 -12.74 10.77
C CYS A 138 1.79 -12.46 11.52
N GLU A 139 2.59 -13.51 11.67
CA GLU A 139 3.93 -13.40 12.24
C GLU A 139 4.91 -12.98 11.14
N PRO A 140 5.73 -11.94 11.37
CA PRO A 140 6.71 -11.53 10.38
C PRO A 140 7.83 -12.59 10.25
N PRO A 141 8.46 -12.69 9.06
CA PRO A 141 9.52 -13.68 8.80
C PRO A 141 10.77 -13.47 9.67
N PHE A 142 10.97 -12.27 10.20
CA PHE A 142 12.00 -11.89 11.18
C PHE A 142 11.44 -10.78 12.08
N LYS A 143 12.04 -10.56 13.25
CA LYS A 143 11.66 -9.44 14.13
C LYS A 143 12.64 -8.29 13.94
N LEU A 144 12.17 -7.10 13.53
CA LEU A 144 13.06 -5.95 13.31
C LEU A 144 13.96 -5.64 14.52
N GLY A 145 13.42 -5.77 15.73
CA GLY A 145 14.15 -5.54 16.99
C GLY A 145 15.33 -6.50 17.25
N THR A 146 15.51 -7.55 16.44
CA THR A 146 16.68 -8.44 16.51
C THR A 146 17.77 -8.11 15.48
N LEU A 147 17.46 -7.28 14.49
CA LEU A 147 18.36 -6.93 13.38
C LEU A 147 19.01 -5.55 13.57
N VAL A 148 18.46 -4.70 14.44
CA VAL A 148 19.00 -3.37 14.76
C VAL A 148 19.53 -3.38 16.20
N PRO A 149 20.82 -3.69 16.44
CA PRO A 149 21.39 -3.55 17.78
C PRO A 149 21.49 -2.05 18.13
N ASP A 150 20.87 -1.65 19.24
CA ASP A 150 21.08 -0.42 20.03
C ASP A 150 21.65 0.81 19.27
N PHE A 151 20.92 1.36 18.30
CA PHE A 151 21.25 2.65 17.68
C PHE A 151 20.36 3.81 18.16
N LEU A 152 19.60 3.62 19.25
CA LEU A 152 18.67 4.62 19.79
C LEU A 152 18.89 4.95 21.28
N ASP A 153 20.14 4.82 21.76
CA ASP A 153 20.60 5.43 23.03
C ASP A 153 21.35 6.74 22.80
#